data_AF-A0A2S9BT34-F1
#
_entry.id   AF-A0A2S9BT34-F1
#
_cell.length_a   1.000
_cell.length_b   1.000
_cell.length_c   1.000
_cell.angle_alpha   90.00
_cell.angle_beta   90.00
_cell.angle_gamma   90.00
#
_symmetry.space_group_name_H-M   'P 1'
#
loop_
_entity.id
_entity.type
_entity.pdbx_description
1 polymer ?
#
loop_
_entity_poly.entity_id
_entity_poly.type
_entity_poly.pdbx_seq_one_letter_code
_entity_poly.pdbx_strand_id
1 'polypeptide(L)'
;MNALRIVTRSKNGQWVNEVESAPELSRSYSSRDEAIEEGEALAAERGAKHVVEDSEPTGTITDGGAPEDDVAVVGEKPSTGAGTDTTDENGFPLENPSG
;
A
#
# COMPACT_ATOMS: atom_id res chain seq x y z
N MET A 1 3.93 8.05 32.51
CA MET A 1 4.65 8.39 31.28
C MET A 1 3.68 9.13 30.38
N ASN A 2 4.05 10.29 29.84
CA ASN A 2 3.17 11.03 28.92
C ASN A 2 3.27 10.34 27.55
N ALA A 3 2.19 9.71 27.10
CA ALA A 3 2.19 9.02 25.81
C ALA A 3 2.29 10.08 24.70
N LEU A 4 3.36 10.02 23.91
CA LEU A 4 3.50 10.85 22.73
C LEU A 4 2.42 10.44 21.73
N ARG A 5 1.75 11.42 21.11
CA ARG A 5 0.78 11.19 20.04
C ARG A 5 1.21 11.99 18.82
N ILE A 6 1.17 11.34 17.67
CA ILE A 6 1.51 11.91 16.37
C ILE A 6 0.24 11.91 15.53
N VAL A 7 -0.18 13.08 15.08
CA VAL A 7 -1.40 13.29 14.32
C VAL A 7 -1.04 13.72 12.91
N THR A 8 -1.25 12.85 11.93
CA THR A 8 -1.11 13.16 10.51
C THR A 8 -2.43 13.72 10.00
N ARG A 9 -2.44 14.97 9.54
CA ARG A 9 -3.65 15.63 9.02
C ARG A 9 -3.37 16.47 7.79
N SER A 10 -4.36 16.58 6.91
CA SER A 10 -4.33 17.53 5.80
C SER A 10 -4.68 18.94 6.29
N LYS A 11 -3.80 19.91 6.03
CA LYS A 11 -3.97 21.35 6.30
C LYS A 11 -3.71 22.11 5.00
N ASN A 12 -4.76 22.71 4.42
CA ASN A 12 -4.68 23.49 3.18
C ASN A 12 -4.07 22.72 1.99
N GLY A 13 -4.33 21.42 1.87
CA GLY A 13 -3.75 20.58 0.82
C GLY A 13 -2.31 20.11 1.09
N GLN A 14 -1.74 20.50 2.22
CA GLN A 14 -0.45 20.02 2.72
C GLN A 14 -0.68 18.98 3.82
N TRP A 15 0.03 17.86 3.78
CA TRP A 15 0.00 16.89 4.87
C TRP A 15 0.95 17.31 5.98
N VAL A 16 0.53 17.25 7.23
CA VAL A 16 1.33 17.65 8.38
C VAL A 16 1.25 16.59 9.47
N ASN A 17 2.41 16.16 9.95
CA ASN A 17 2.55 15.36 11.15
C ASN A 17 2.73 16.29 12.33
N GLU A 18 1.72 16.38 13.19
CA GLU A 18 1.73 17.21 14.38
C GLU A 18 1.98 16.33 15.61
N VAL A 19 2.96 16.68 16.44
CA VAL A 19 3.31 15.89 17.64
C VAL A 19 2.83 16.62 18.89
N GLU A 20 1.85 16.05 19.62
CA GLU A 20 1.16 16.73 20.73
C GLU A 20 2.12 17.23 21.82
N SER A 21 3.19 16.49 22.09
CA SER A 21 4.15 16.85 23.16
C SER A 21 5.44 17.49 22.63
N ALA A 22 5.59 17.66 21.32
CA ALA A 22 6.83 18.15 20.71
C ALA A 22 6.57 18.82 19.35
N PRO A 23 5.94 20.01 19.32
CA PRO A 23 5.61 20.70 18.06
C PRO A 23 6.83 21.03 17.21
N GLU A 24 8.03 21.09 17.80
CA GLU A 24 9.31 21.22 17.08
C GLU A 24 9.63 20.04 16.15
N LEU A 25 9.03 18.87 16.39
CA LEU A 25 9.17 17.68 15.56
C LEU A 25 8.12 17.62 14.45
N SER A 26 7.24 18.62 14.36
CA SER A 26 6.19 18.64 13.35
C SER A 26 6.80 18.82 11.97
N ARG A 27 6.35 18.02 11.00
CA ARG A 27 6.85 18.07 9.61
C ARG A 27 5.71 18.11 8.63
N SER A 28 5.91 18.87 7.56
CA SER A 28 4.97 19.00 6.45
C SER A 28 5.47 18.25 5.22
N TYR A 29 4.57 17.53 4.57
CA TYR A 29 4.83 16.61 3.47
C TYR A 29 3.84 16.85 2.34
N SER A 30 4.32 16.84 1.10
CA SER A 30 3.47 17.13 -0.07
C SER A 30 2.46 16.03 -0.38
N SER A 31 2.71 14.82 0.15
CA SER A 31 1.95 13.62 -0.14
C SER A 31 1.41 12.99 1.14
N ARG A 32 0.23 12.36 1.05
CA ARG A 32 -0.40 11.64 2.16
C ARG A 32 0.44 10.46 2.61
N ASP A 33 0.80 9.61 1.65
CA ASP A 33 1.52 8.37 1.90
C ASP A 33 2.87 8.66 2.60
N GLU A 34 3.62 9.65 2.08
CA GLU A 34 4.86 10.13 2.68
C GLU A 34 4.67 10.61 4.13
N ALA A 35 3.59 11.37 4.41
CA ALA A 35 3.29 11.83 5.76
C ALA A 35 2.92 10.69 6.70
N ILE A 36 2.20 9.69 6.22
CA ILE A 36 1.79 8.52 7.00
C ILE A 36 3.02 7.67 7.33
N GLU A 37 3.82 7.30 6.31
CA GLU A 37 5.04 6.49 6.49
C GLU A 37 6.00 7.14 7.51
N GLU A 38 6.28 8.43 7.34
CA GLU A 38 7.15 9.18 8.25
C GLU A 38 6.55 9.34 9.66
N GLY A 39 5.22 9.49 9.74
CA GLY A 39 4.50 9.64 11.00
C GLY A 39 4.48 8.35 11.80
N GLU A 40 4.36 7.22 11.12
CA GLU A 40 4.34 5.89 11.70
C GLU A 40 5.74 5.45 12.14
N ALA A 41 6.76 5.69 11.30
CA ALA A 41 8.15 5.48 11.67
C ALA A 41 8.53 6.28 12.93
N LEU A 42 8.19 7.58 12.95
CA LEU A 42 8.43 8.44 14.11
C LEU A 42 7.67 7.95 15.35
N ALA A 43 6.47 7.37 15.17
CA ALA A 43 5.71 6.82 16.27
C ALA A 43 6.35 5.56 16.84
N ALA A 44 6.77 4.64 15.98
CA ALA A 44 7.47 3.41 16.37
C ALA A 44 8.78 3.71 17.11
N GLU A 45 9.60 4.64 16.61
CA GLU A 45 10.86 5.04 17.23
C GLU A 45 10.69 5.62 18.65
N ARG A 46 9.54 6.26 18.91
CA ARG A 46 9.28 6.98 20.16
C ARG A 46 8.32 6.24 21.09
N GLY A 47 7.81 5.08 20.68
CA GLY A 47 6.73 4.39 21.38
C GLY A 47 5.47 5.25 21.50
N ALA A 48 5.20 6.08 20.49
CA ALA A 48 4.07 6.98 20.41
C ALA A 48 2.89 6.32 19.68
N LYS A 49 1.70 6.89 19.80
CA LYS A 49 0.53 6.48 19.01
C LYS A 49 0.41 7.38 17.78
N HIS A 50 0.47 6.77 16.59
CA HIS A 50 0.14 7.45 15.34
C HIS A 50 -1.37 7.46 15.10
N VAL A 51 -1.90 8.59 14.67
CA VAL A 51 -3.31 8.79 14.30
C VAL A 51 -3.37 9.59 13.02
N VAL A 52 -4.09 9.09 12.03
CA VAL A 52 -4.33 9.81 10.77
C VAL A 52 -5.74 10.41 10.82
N GLU A 53 -5.83 11.75 10.84
CA GLU A 53 -7.10 12.47 10.71
C GLU A 53 -7.32 12.81 9.22
N ASP A 54 -7.83 11.81 8.51
CA ASP A 54 -8.27 11.89 7.12
C ASP A 54 -9.80 11.78 7.09
N SER A 55 -10.47 12.60 6.29
CA SER A 55 -11.88 12.34 5.94
C SER A 55 -11.91 11.11 5.00
N GLU A 56 -11.86 9.92 5.62
CA GLU A 56 -11.88 8.49 5.21
C GLU A 56 -12.06 8.03 3.72
N PRO A 57 -11.61 6.79 3.32
CA PRO A 57 -11.25 5.63 4.19
C PRO A 57 -9.96 4.82 3.85
N THR A 58 -9.35 4.27 4.91
CA THR A 58 -8.58 3.00 5.00
C THR A 58 -7.52 2.65 3.94
N GLY A 59 -6.27 3.03 4.19
CA GLY A 59 -5.11 2.35 3.62
C GLY A 59 -4.55 1.37 4.66
N THR A 60 -4.70 0.08 4.43
CA THR A 60 -4.08 -1.00 5.22
C THR A 60 -2.59 -0.76 5.38
N ILE A 61 -2.12 -0.56 6.61
CA ILE A 61 -0.72 -0.78 6.94
C ILE A 61 -0.65 -2.13 7.64
N THR A 62 -0.13 -3.10 6.90
CA THR A 62 0.15 -4.44 7.40
C THR A 62 1.34 -4.35 8.34
N ASP A 63 1.06 -4.77 9.57
CA ASP A 63 1.97 -5.05 10.67
C ASP A 63 3.25 -5.79 10.24
N GLY A 64 4.36 -5.36 10.84
CA GLY A 64 5.37 -6.23 11.46
C GLY A 64 5.81 -7.48 10.70
N GLY A 65 7.05 -7.46 10.20
CA GLY A 65 7.67 -8.63 9.57
C GLY A 65 7.98 -9.79 10.52
N ALA A 66 7.90 -11.01 9.97
CA ALA A 66 8.90 -12.07 10.03
C ALA A 66 8.60 -13.11 8.93
N PRO A 67 9.57 -13.52 8.09
CA PRO A 67 9.38 -14.59 7.11
C PRO A 67 9.57 -15.95 7.81
N GLU A 68 8.50 -16.69 8.06
CA GLU A 68 8.61 -18.07 8.57
C GLU A 68 7.89 -19.04 7.62
N ASP A 69 8.75 -19.78 6.91
CA ASP A 69 8.72 -21.20 6.62
C ASP A 69 7.47 -21.86 6.01
N ASP A 70 7.67 -22.24 4.74
CA ASP A 70 7.38 -23.55 4.16
C ASP A 70 6.22 -24.38 4.73
N VAL A 71 5.10 -24.37 3.99
CA VAL A 71 4.37 -25.61 3.74
C VAL A 71 4.15 -25.76 2.23
N ALA A 72 5.13 -26.36 1.56
CA ALA A 72 4.88 -27.03 0.29
C ALA A 72 3.94 -28.24 0.54
N VAL A 73 2.89 -28.41 -0.29
CA VAL A 73 2.53 -29.66 -1.03
C VAL A 73 1.07 -29.67 -1.56
N VAL A 74 1.00 -29.70 -2.90
CA VAL A 74 0.14 -30.51 -3.80
C VAL A 74 -1.27 -30.07 -4.24
N GLY A 75 -1.38 -30.00 -5.59
CA GLY A 75 -2.55 -30.30 -6.43
C GLY A 75 -3.28 -29.03 -6.90
N GLU A 76 -3.53 -28.73 -8.17
CA GLU A 76 -3.49 -29.43 -9.44
C GLU A 76 -3.66 -28.34 -10.53
N LYS A 77 -2.90 -28.37 -11.64
CA LYS A 77 -3.27 -27.64 -12.87
C LYS A 77 -3.85 -28.65 -13.86
N PRO A 78 -5.00 -28.36 -14.47
CA PRO A 78 -4.99 -27.98 -15.89
C PRO A 78 -5.96 -26.80 -16.17
N SER A 79 -5.52 -25.72 -16.83
CA SER A 79 -5.50 -25.50 -18.29
C SER A 79 -6.88 -25.28 -18.93
N THR A 80 -6.93 -24.35 -19.89
CA THR A 80 -8.06 -23.95 -20.78
C THR A 80 -8.90 -22.80 -20.24
N GLY A 81 -9.11 -21.68 -20.93
CA GLY A 81 -8.73 -21.27 -22.28
C GLY A 81 -9.52 -19.98 -22.59
N ALA A 82 -8.84 -18.92 -23.00
CA ALA A 82 -9.43 -17.73 -23.63
C ALA A 82 -8.34 -16.96 -24.39
N GLY A 83 -7.54 -17.68 -25.17
CA GLY A 83 -6.78 -17.07 -26.26
C GLY A 83 -7.72 -17.06 -27.47
N THR A 84 -7.97 -15.89 -28.02
CA THR A 84 -8.76 -15.70 -29.24
C THR A 84 -8.28 -16.63 -30.34
N ASP A 85 -9.22 -17.36 -30.92
CA ASP A 85 -9.05 -18.31 -32.02
C ASP A 85 -8.56 -17.56 -33.28
N THR A 86 -7.25 -17.48 -33.49
CA THR A 86 -6.63 -16.86 -34.68
C THR A 86 -6.22 -17.91 -35.73
N THR A 87 -6.78 -19.11 -35.64
CA THR A 87 -6.35 -20.28 -36.43
C THR A 87 -7.58 -21.00 -36.95
N ASP A 88 -7.61 -21.31 -38.25
CA ASP A 88 -8.70 -22.08 -38.87
C ASP A 88 -8.74 -23.54 -38.35
N GLU A 89 -9.82 -24.27 -38.63
CA GLU A 89 -10.01 -25.69 -38.30
C GLU A 89 -8.89 -26.62 -38.81
N ASN A 90 -8.10 -26.15 -39.78
CA ASN A 90 -6.93 -26.84 -40.32
C ASN A 90 -5.59 -26.48 -39.64
N GLY A 91 -5.59 -25.66 -38.59
CA GLY A 91 -4.37 -25.28 -37.87
C GLY A 91 -3.52 -24.20 -38.55
N PHE A 92 -4.03 -23.56 -39.61
CA PHE A 92 -3.36 -22.45 -40.28
C PHE A 92 -3.79 -21.11 -39.68
N PRO A 93 -2.86 -20.17 -39.48
CA PRO A 93 -3.20 -18.82 -39.04
C PRO A 93 -4.21 -18.19 -40.01
N LEU A 94 -5.28 -17.59 -39.49
CA LEU A 94 -6.17 -16.76 -40.30
C LEU A 94 -5.35 -15.55 -40.78
N GLU A 95 -4.93 -15.54 -42.05
CA GLU A 95 -4.30 -14.38 -42.66
C GLU A 95 -5.28 -13.19 -42.55
N ASN A 96 -4.88 -12.13 -41.84
CA ASN A 96 -5.61 -10.87 -41.82
C ASN A 96 -5.44 -10.21 -43.19
N PRO A 97 -6.48 -10.14 -44.06
CA PRO A 97 -6.36 -9.45 -45.32
C PRO A 97 -6.73 -8.00 -45.06
N SER A 98 -5.79 -7.23 -44.52
CA SER A 98 -5.91 -5.78 -44.49
C SER A 98 -4.73 -5.18 -45.25
N GLY A 99 -4.97 -5.01 -46.56
CA GLY A 99 -4.42 -3.95 -47.42
C GLY A 99 -2.92 -3.78 -47.49
#